data_AF-A0A1V0PKI7-F1
#
_entry.id   AF-A0A1V0PKI7-F1
#
_cell.length_a   1.000
_cell.length_b   1.000
_cell.length_c   1.000
_cell.angle_alpha   90.00
_cell.angle_beta   90.00
_cell.angle_gamma   90.00
#
_symmetry.space_group_name_H-M   'P 1'
#
loop_
_entity.id
_entity.type
_entity.pdbx_description
1 polymer ?
#
loop_
_entity_poly.entity_id
_entity_poly.type
_entity_poly.pdbx_seq_one_letter_code
_entity_poly.pdbx_strand_id
1 'polypeptide(L)' 'MVNIIEEFRKNKNLENAEKQAAYLRHQFEFIGLKTPERRLLGKEFIKEKKPQNASAI' A
#
# COMPACT_ATOMS: atom_id res chain seq x y z
N MET A 1 9.16 14.61 4.57
CA MET A 1 8.37 14.14 3.42
C MET A 1 8.22 12.64 3.54
N VAL A 2 7.00 12.14 3.66
CA VAL A 2 6.78 10.69 3.78
C VAL A 2 7.04 10.03 2.42
N ASN A 3 8.00 9.10 2.36
CA ASN A 3 8.24 8.28 1.17
C ASN A 3 7.44 6.97 1.27
N ILE A 4 6.26 6.97 0.65
CA ILE A 4 5.33 5.83 0.73
C ILE A 4 5.88 4.54 0.12
N ILE A 5 6.80 4.64 -0.85
CA ILE A 5 7.40 3.48 -1.51
C ILE A 5 8.34 2.75 -0.54
N GLU A 6 9.17 3.48 0.19
CA GLU A 6 10.09 2.90 1.18
C GLU A 6 9.32 2.27 2.35
N GLU A 7 8.28 2.95 2.83
CA GLU A 7 7.44 2.43 3.92
C GLU A 7 6.76 1.11 3.54
N PHE A 8 6.22 1.02 2.32
CA PHE A 8 5.62 -0.22 1.82
C PHE A 8 6.65 -1.33 1.61
N ARG A 9 7.85 -1.01 1.10
CA ARG A 9 8.92 -2.01 0.90
C ARG A 9 9.47 -2.55 2.22
N LYS A 10 9.58 -1.70 3.24
CA LYS A 10 10.05 -2.09 4.59
C LYS A 10 9.11 -3.09 5.26
N ASN A 11 7.80 -2.94 5.04
CA ASN A 11 6.77 -3.78 5.63
C ASN A 11 6.33 -4.95 4.73
N LYS A 12 7.12 -5.31 3.71
CA LYS A 12 6.78 -6.40 2.79
C LYS A 12 6.59 -7.74 3.52
N ASN A 13 5.67 -8.56 3.02
CA ASN A 13 5.44 -9.92 3.48
C ASN A 13 5.48 -10.88 2.30
N LEU A 14 6.57 -11.63 2.17
CA LEU A 14 6.81 -12.50 1.01
C LEU A 14 5.83 -13.69 0.94
N GLU A 15 5.38 -14.20 2.08
CA GLU A 15 4.41 -15.30 2.10
C GLU A 15 3.05 -14.86 1.55
N ASN A 16 2.57 -13.69 1.99
CA ASN A 16 1.35 -13.11 1.44
C ASN A 16 1.54 -12.71 -0.03
N ALA A 17 2.72 -12.20 -0.40
CA ALA A 17 3.02 -11.81 -1.78
C ALA A 17 2.89 -12.98 -2.75
N GLU A 18 3.45 -14.14 -2.39
CA GLU A 18 3.38 -15.36 -3.20
C GLU A 18 1.93 -15.82 -3.38
N LYS A 19 1.15 -15.84 -2.29
CA LYS A 19 -0.28 -16.18 -2.33
C LYS A 19 -1.08 -15.22 -3.20
N GLN A 20 -0.77 -13.92 -3.16
CA GLN A 20 -1.42 -12.89 -3.99
C GLN A 20 -1.04 -13.01 -5.46
N ALA A 21 0.24 -13.26 -5.75
CA ALA A 21 0.71 -13.51 -7.11
C ALA A 21 0.04 -14.76 -7.70
N ALA A 22 0.03 -15.87 -6.96
CA ALA A 22 -0.62 -17.11 -7.36
C ALA A 22 -2.13 -16.93 -7.66
N TYR A 23 -2.83 -16.15 -6.82
CA TYR A 23 -4.25 -15.82 -7.06
C TYR A 23 -4.49 -15.17 -8.43
N LEU A 24 -3.54 -14.35 -8.89
CA LEU A 24 -3.58 -13.69 -10.20
C LEU A 24 -2.70 -14.40 -11.25
N ARG A 25 -2.45 -15.72 -11.07
CA ARG A 25 -1.65 -16.56 -11.98
C ARG A 25 -0.28 -15.96 -12.32
N HIS A 26 0.36 -15.37 -11.31
CA HIS A 26 1.68 -14.74 -11.38
C HIS A 26 1.81 -13.63 -12.46
N GLN A 27 0.71 -12.97 -12.82
CA GLN A 27 0.74 -11.85 -13.78
C GLN A 27 1.30 -10.56 -13.16
N PHE A 28 1.34 -10.48 -11.82
CA PHE A 28 1.82 -9.32 -11.09
C PHE A 28 2.66 -9.75 -9.90
N GLU A 29 3.71 -8.98 -9.63
CA GLU A 29 4.48 -9.08 -8.39
C GLU A 29 3.81 -8.29 -7.28
N PHE A 30 3.79 -8.87 -6.09
CA PHE A 30 3.22 -8.24 -4.90
C PHE A 30 4.26 -8.05 -3.82
N ILE A 31 4.02 -7.06 -2.96
CA ILE A 31 4.78 -6.86 -1.72
C ILE A 31 4.10 -7.54 -0.52
N GLY A 32 2.91 -8.13 -0.71
CA GLY A 32 2.21 -8.91 0.31
C GLY A 32 1.46 -8.15 1.39
N LEU A 33 1.25 -6.84 1.20
CA LEU A 33 0.46 -6.00 2.12
C LEU A 33 -1.03 -6.21 1.89
N LYS A 34 -1.75 -6.60 2.95
CA LYS A 34 -3.22 -6.69 2.91
C LYS A 34 -3.84 -5.30 2.98
N THR A 35 -5.10 -5.17 2.58
CA THR A 35 -5.81 -3.88 2.53
C THR A 35 -5.79 -3.11 3.86
N PRO A 36 -6.03 -3.72 5.04
CA PRO A 36 -5.93 -3.00 6.32
C PRO A 36 -4.53 -2.45 6.59
N GLU A 37 -3.48 -3.24 6.36
CA GLU A 37 -2.08 -2.85 6.56
C GLU A 37 -1.69 -1.71 5.62
N ARG A 38 -1.99 -1.84 4.33
CA ARG A 38 -1.71 -0.81 3.31
C ARG A 38 -2.39 0.52 3.65
N ARG A 39 -3.64 0.49 4.11
CA ARG A 39 -4.38 1.70 4.52
C ARG A 39 -3.77 2.36 5.75
N LEU A 40 -3.32 1.56 6.72
CA LEU A 40 -2.66 2.07 7.91
C LEU A 40 -1.34 2.75 7.57
N LEU A 41 -0.48 2.08 6.81
CA LEU A 41 0.82 2.59 6.38
C LEU A 41 0.71 3.84 5.49
N GLY A 42 -0.31 3.88 4.62
CA GLY A 42 -0.55 5.02 3.73
C GLY A 42 -1.28 6.20 4.34
N LYS A 43 -1.76 6.10 5.58
CA LYS A 43 -2.63 7.12 6.19
C LYS A 43 -1.97 8.49 6.25
N GLU A 44 -0.75 8.57 6.76
CA GLU A 44 -0.04 9.85 6.92
C GLU A 44 0.38 10.44 5.57
N PHE A 45 0.80 9.60 4.61
CA PHE A 45 1.09 10.05 3.25
C PHE A 45 -0.15 10.67 2.58
N ILE A 46 -1.30 9.99 2.67
CA ILE A 46 -2.56 10.50 2.11
C ILE A 46 -2.98 11.79 2.81
N LYS A 47 -2.82 11.88 4.14
CA LYS A 47 -3.11 13.10 4.90
C LYS A 47 -2.24 14.28 4.45
N GLU A 48 -0.95 14.05 4.22
CA GLU A 48 -0.01 15.05 3.71
C GLU A 48 -0.39 15.54 2.30
N LYS A 49 -0.89 14.64 1.44
CA LYS A 49 -1.23 14.94 0.04
C LYS A 49 -2.69 15.32 -0.20
N LYS A 50 -3.56 15.25 0.81
CA LYS A 50 -4.98 15.56 0.66
C LYS A 50 -5.11 17.06 0.29
N PRO A 51 -5.64 17.39 -0.90
CA PRO A 51 -5.86 18.79 -1.25
C PRO A 51 -6.95 19.36 -0.32
N GLN A 52 -6.75 20.60 0.14
CA GLN A 52 -7.63 21.22 1.14
C GLN A 52 -9.10 21.31 0.70
N ASN A 53 -9.37 21.22 -0.61
CA ASN A 53 -10.70 21.39 -1.19
C ASN A 53 -11.49 20.09 -1.45
N ALA A 54 -10.91 18.90 -1.19
CA ALA A 54 -11.56 17.62 -1.50
C ALA A 54 -12.66 17.18 -0.50
N SER A 55 -13.12 18.08 0.37
CA SER A 55 -14.15 17.78 1.38
C SER A 55 -15.45 18.57 1.17
N ALA A 56 -15.60 19.27 0.04
CA ALA A 56 -16.75 20.11 -0.26
C ALA A 56 -17.33 19.82 -1.65
N ILE A 57 -17.84 18.61 -1.88
CA ILE A 57 -18.85 18.28 -2.90
C ILE A 57 -19.73 17.18 -2.32
#